data_AF-A0A7Y5G060-F1
#
_entry.id   AF-A0A7Y5G060-F1
#
_cell.length_a   1.000
_cell.length_b   1.000
_cell.length_c   1.000
_cell.angle_alpha   90.00
_cell.angle_beta   90.00
_cell.angle_gamma   90.00
#
_symmetry.space_group_name_H-M   'P 1'
#
loop_
_entity.id
_entity.type
_entity.pdbx_description
1 polymer ?
#
loop_
_entity_poly.entity_id
_entity_poly.type
_entity_poly.pdbx_seq_one_letter_code
_entity_poly.pdbx_strand_id
1 'polypeptide(L)'
;VALEAPYTQWTRSRCHHPAQGDTVILSNWRYMDGGNAFTQLPQYATNIKKPFWGGWHDAADWDRNAYHLNACKTLLLAYELRPENFSDDELNIPESGNGIPDILDEARWGVDFFKRMQEDDGGIHGGIETWRHPATGVSCVTDTDQWYAYAPDPQVSFHYAAVACQMAYCLEVAGHAEFKSDYLNSARRAYDWAMHHILPGDETKVRDFRQYAAAWLFRLTGEAPFQEQFKKDNLVKTATTELELWDSHDQQWGVWTYVMTEQPNMDQGLKNMLAQAVERWAYSDHINSAEARGYRYGNDWWYPVVSGNATRPNIFPLMAAYAITGNAKYLSYCYTTCDYILGANPLNMCWVSGIGEKHPEEFMHLDSWFYNQEKGMAPGIIPYGPYWFEEGSPGGPWDPQWGRTTVYPAARLWPSHELWFENRYCPPTNEFTVHESIATAAAAFGFLSKPGGKFTGVAERKSEPVGNFRLLQNYPNPFNPATTIAFHLSAAGRVEVIIFDLSGRRVVTLLDAVRNAGSHTVAWEGKNANGEAVASGVYLAVVKFQRKTLSRKMLLVR
;
A
#
# COMPACT_ATOMS: atom_id res chain seq x y z
N VAL A 1 -0.30 12.65 15.97
CA VAL A 1 -0.55 12.12 17.34
C VAL A 1 0.73 11.61 17.96
N ALA A 2 0.75 11.34 19.28
CA ALA A 2 1.74 10.43 19.83
C ALA A 2 1.31 8.98 19.50
N LEU A 3 2.27 8.10 19.29
CA LEU A 3 2.05 6.66 19.16
C LEU A 3 2.43 6.01 20.48
N GLU A 4 1.50 5.35 21.15
CA GLU A 4 1.74 4.83 22.50
C GLU A 4 0.96 3.56 22.79
N ALA A 5 1.35 2.86 23.86
CA ALA A 5 0.60 1.73 24.37
C ALA A 5 -0.78 2.17 24.90
N PRO A 6 -1.84 1.34 24.78
CA PRO A 6 -1.83 -0.04 24.29
C PRO A 6 -1.97 -0.18 22.76
N TYR A 7 -2.11 0.92 22.02
CA TYR A 7 -2.46 0.91 20.60
C TYR A 7 -1.34 0.38 19.71
N THR A 8 -0.09 0.72 20.03
CA THR A 8 1.07 0.25 19.27
C THR A 8 2.30 0.02 20.13
N GLN A 9 3.11 -0.94 19.71
CA GLN A 9 4.43 -1.17 20.26
C GLN A 9 5.48 -0.24 19.63
N TRP A 10 5.24 0.35 18.44
CA TRP A 10 6.10 1.36 17.81
C TRP A 10 5.81 2.74 18.39
N THR A 11 6.16 2.90 19.67
CA THR A 11 5.93 4.12 20.43
C THR A 11 6.70 5.30 19.87
N ARG A 12 6.06 6.46 19.82
CA ARG A 12 6.62 7.71 19.31
C ARG A 12 6.00 8.91 19.99
N SER A 13 6.83 9.83 20.48
CA SER A 13 6.32 11.13 20.94
C SER A 13 5.59 11.84 19.80
N ARG A 14 4.64 12.71 20.14
CA ARG A 14 3.97 13.55 19.15
C ARG A 14 5.01 14.28 18.27
N CYS A 15 4.70 14.47 16.99
CA CYS A 15 5.47 15.30 16.07
C CYS A 15 4.53 16.22 15.29
N HIS A 16 5.11 17.25 14.65
CA HIS A 16 4.46 18.13 13.67
C HIS A 16 3.09 18.64 14.14
N HIS A 17 3.05 19.15 15.36
CA HIS A 17 1.81 19.55 16.02
C HIS A 17 1.97 20.91 16.74
N PRO A 18 1.00 21.84 16.64
CA PRO A 18 1.07 23.19 17.23
C PRO A 18 1.36 23.23 18.73
N ALA A 19 0.91 22.23 19.48
CA ALA A 19 1.26 22.06 20.90
C ALA A 19 2.78 21.94 21.18
N GLN A 20 3.61 21.67 20.17
CA GLN A 20 5.08 21.63 20.22
C GLN A 20 5.73 22.93 19.71
N GLY A 21 4.93 23.92 19.32
CA GLY A 21 5.39 25.15 18.69
C GLY A 21 5.47 25.08 17.16
N ASP A 22 5.10 23.94 16.57
CA ASP A 22 5.14 23.76 15.11
C ASP A 22 4.12 24.65 14.40
N THR A 23 4.57 25.28 13.32
CA THR A 23 3.72 26.13 12.48
C THR A 23 4.05 25.89 11.01
N VAL A 24 3.03 26.03 10.16
CA VAL A 24 3.15 25.84 8.72
C VAL A 24 3.00 27.20 8.04
N ILE A 25 3.96 27.55 7.19
CA ILE A 25 3.93 28.80 6.41
C ILE A 25 3.04 28.59 5.18
N LEU A 26 2.09 29.48 4.93
CA LEU A 26 1.30 29.40 3.71
C LEU A 26 2.12 29.83 2.50
N SER A 27 2.00 29.10 1.40
CA SER A 27 2.54 29.46 0.09
C SER A 27 1.40 29.86 -0.85
N ASN A 28 1.68 30.76 -1.80
CA ASN A 28 0.75 31.10 -2.88
C ASN A 28 0.84 30.12 -4.08
N TRP A 29 1.65 29.07 -3.99
CA TRP A 29 1.79 28.05 -5.03
C TRP A 29 0.68 26.99 -4.93
N ARG A 30 -0.08 26.78 -6.01
CA ARG A 30 -1.16 25.78 -6.06
C ARG A 30 -0.61 24.39 -6.33
N TYR A 31 -1.30 23.37 -5.85
CA TYR A 31 -0.89 21.99 -6.06
C TYR A 31 -0.98 21.60 -7.53
N MET A 32 -2.05 22.00 -8.21
CA MET A 32 -2.32 21.72 -9.63
C MET A 32 -1.40 22.44 -10.62
N ASP A 33 -0.58 23.39 -10.14
CA ASP A 33 0.44 24.07 -10.95
C ASP A 33 1.71 23.21 -11.13
N GLY A 34 1.85 22.14 -10.32
CA GLY A 34 2.92 21.17 -10.42
C GLY A 34 4.31 21.75 -10.12
N GLY A 35 5.33 21.20 -10.77
CA GLY A 35 6.73 21.60 -10.55
C GLY A 35 7.35 21.03 -9.27
N ASN A 36 8.61 21.41 -9.00
CA ASN A 36 9.33 20.92 -7.83
C ASN A 36 8.88 21.67 -6.56
N ALA A 37 8.12 21.00 -5.70
CA ALA A 37 7.61 21.55 -4.45
C ALA A 37 8.69 22.19 -3.57
N PHE A 38 9.88 21.56 -3.51
CA PHE A 38 11.02 22.02 -2.71
C PHE A 38 11.50 23.41 -3.07
N THR A 39 11.31 23.81 -4.33
CA THR A 39 11.68 25.14 -4.80
C THR A 39 10.49 26.08 -4.82
N GLN A 40 9.32 25.59 -5.26
CA GLN A 40 8.14 26.43 -5.47
C GLN A 40 7.55 26.91 -4.14
N LEU A 41 7.36 26.02 -3.17
CA LEU A 41 6.70 26.40 -1.91
C LEU A 41 7.46 27.49 -1.14
N PRO A 42 8.79 27.41 -0.96
CA PRO A 42 9.55 28.48 -0.31
C PRO A 42 9.60 29.77 -1.15
N GLN A 43 9.68 29.66 -2.48
CA GLN A 43 9.72 30.82 -3.37
C GLN A 43 8.45 31.68 -3.28
N TYR A 44 7.28 31.03 -3.13
CA TYR A 44 5.99 31.69 -3.02
C TYR A 44 5.47 31.77 -1.58
N ALA A 45 6.34 31.57 -0.59
CA ALA A 45 5.98 31.63 0.82
C ALA A 45 5.48 33.03 1.22
N THR A 46 4.43 33.04 2.03
CA THR A 46 3.86 34.24 2.64
C THR A 46 4.42 34.44 4.06
N ASN A 47 4.01 35.52 4.72
CA ASN A 47 4.29 35.74 6.15
C ASN A 47 3.22 35.12 7.07
N ILE A 48 2.23 34.42 6.52
CA ILE A 48 1.12 33.84 7.27
C ILE A 48 1.51 32.44 7.74
N LYS A 49 1.30 32.20 9.04
CA LYS A 49 1.51 30.91 9.68
C LYS A 49 0.19 30.35 10.17
N LYS A 50 -0.08 29.08 9.87
CA LYS A 50 -1.27 28.36 10.33
C LYS A 50 -0.87 27.16 11.19
N PRO A 51 -1.68 26.81 12.20
CA PRO A 51 -1.42 25.67 13.09
C PRO A 51 -2.00 24.38 12.49
N PHE A 52 -1.66 24.05 11.23
CA PHE A 52 -2.12 22.79 10.62
C PHE A 52 -1.38 21.58 11.22
N TRP A 53 -2.08 20.47 11.44
CA TRP A 53 -1.53 19.25 12.08
C TRP A 53 -2.27 17.99 11.64
N GLY A 54 -1.84 16.79 12.03
CA GLY A 54 -2.58 15.54 11.73
C GLY A 54 -2.47 15.10 10.27
N GLY A 55 -3.36 14.20 9.84
CA GLY A 55 -3.17 13.43 8.61
C GLY A 55 -2.11 12.34 8.80
N TRP A 56 -1.80 11.63 7.72
CA TRP A 56 -0.75 10.59 7.71
C TRP A 56 0.54 11.15 7.14
N HIS A 57 1.69 10.64 7.58
CA HIS A 57 2.91 10.81 6.79
C HIS A 57 2.74 10.06 5.46
N ASP A 58 3.11 10.65 4.32
CA ASP A 58 2.83 10.05 3.02
C ASP A 58 3.51 8.71 2.83
N ALA A 59 4.77 8.63 3.20
CA ALA A 59 5.65 7.54 2.82
C ALA A 59 6.69 7.27 3.92
N ALA A 60 7.95 7.15 3.52
CA ALA A 60 9.07 7.01 4.44
C ALA A 60 9.48 8.33 5.09
N ASP A 61 9.19 9.46 4.43
CA ASP A 61 9.24 10.81 4.94
C ASP A 61 7.90 11.23 5.56
N TRP A 62 7.67 12.54 5.73
CA TRP A 62 6.64 13.05 6.66
C TRP A 62 5.69 14.05 6.04
N ASP A 63 5.73 14.28 4.73
CA ASP A 63 4.82 15.21 4.06
C ASP A 63 3.37 14.71 4.13
N ARG A 64 2.45 15.65 3.89
CA ARG A 64 1.02 15.40 3.83
C ARG A 64 0.50 15.94 2.51
N ASN A 65 0.47 15.14 1.45
CA ASN A 65 0.08 15.64 0.13
C ASN A 65 -1.41 15.47 -0.19
N ALA A 66 -1.88 16.18 -1.21
CA ALA A 66 -3.27 16.14 -1.65
C ALA A 66 -3.77 14.75 -2.12
N TYR A 67 -2.87 13.83 -2.51
CA TYR A 67 -3.26 12.45 -2.84
C TYR A 67 -3.70 11.65 -1.62
N HIS A 68 -3.53 12.15 -0.39
CA HIS A 68 -4.08 11.48 0.82
C HIS A 68 -5.62 11.43 0.80
N LEU A 69 -6.28 12.27 0.01
CA LEU A 69 -7.71 12.13 -0.27
C LEU A 69 -8.02 10.84 -1.06
N ASN A 70 -7.08 10.29 -1.84
CA ASN A 70 -7.21 8.95 -2.45
C ASN A 70 -7.15 7.84 -1.39
N ALA A 71 -6.32 7.98 -0.35
CA ALA A 71 -6.34 7.04 0.77
C ALA A 71 -7.70 7.08 1.48
N CYS A 72 -8.21 8.28 1.76
CA CYS A 72 -9.52 8.46 2.39
C CYS A 72 -10.64 7.81 1.57
N LYS A 73 -10.72 8.10 0.26
CA LYS A 73 -11.82 7.60 -0.60
C LYS A 73 -11.80 6.08 -0.79
N THR A 74 -10.62 5.46 -0.76
CA THR A 74 -10.47 4.00 -0.91
C THR A 74 -10.88 3.26 0.36
N LEU A 75 -10.47 3.74 1.54
CA LEU A 75 -10.94 3.21 2.83
C LEU A 75 -12.47 3.34 2.95
N LEU A 76 -13.00 4.51 2.63
CA LEU A 76 -14.44 4.76 2.64
C LEU A 76 -15.19 3.90 1.63
N LEU A 77 -14.63 3.65 0.43
CA LEU A 77 -15.25 2.76 -0.55
C LEU A 77 -15.37 1.34 -0.01
N ALA A 78 -14.35 0.82 0.69
CA ALA A 78 -14.42 -0.52 1.27
C ALA A 78 -15.58 -0.64 2.26
N TYR A 79 -15.71 0.34 3.16
CA TYR A 79 -16.83 0.40 4.10
C TYR A 79 -18.17 0.57 3.39
N GLU A 80 -18.25 1.47 2.41
CA GLU A 80 -19.47 1.73 1.64
C GLU A 80 -20.04 0.47 0.99
N LEU A 81 -19.17 -0.37 0.42
CA LEU A 81 -19.56 -1.57 -0.32
C LEU A 81 -19.85 -2.78 0.59
N ARG A 82 -19.29 -2.79 1.81
CA ARG A 82 -19.31 -3.91 2.77
C ARG A 82 -19.29 -3.41 4.22
N PRO A 83 -20.28 -2.62 4.67
CA PRO A 83 -20.27 -2.09 6.03
C PRO A 83 -20.27 -3.21 7.08
N GLU A 84 -20.84 -4.38 6.77
CA GLU A 84 -20.87 -5.55 7.64
C GLU A 84 -19.49 -6.16 7.94
N ASN A 85 -18.46 -5.83 7.15
CA ASN A 85 -17.10 -6.33 7.35
C ASN A 85 -16.36 -5.62 8.47
N PHE A 86 -16.81 -4.43 8.81
CA PHE A 86 -16.10 -3.52 9.70
C PHE A 86 -16.88 -3.32 11.00
N SER A 87 -16.16 -3.16 12.10
CA SER A 87 -16.77 -2.89 13.40
C SER A 87 -15.93 -1.94 14.23
N ASP A 88 -16.57 -1.35 15.25
CA ASP A 88 -15.85 -0.70 16.34
C ASP A 88 -14.96 -1.73 17.07
N ASP A 89 -13.86 -1.26 17.67
CA ASP A 89 -12.81 -2.04 18.33
C ASP A 89 -12.06 -3.02 17.42
N GLU A 90 -12.10 -2.83 16.10
CA GLU A 90 -11.50 -3.77 15.16
C GLU A 90 -10.00 -3.57 14.92
N LEU A 91 -9.43 -2.36 15.05
CA LEU A 91 -8.05 -1.98 14.68
C LEU A 91 -7.13 -1.66 15.87
N ASN A 92 -7.68 -1.53 17.09
CA ASN A 92 -6.92 -1.14 18.28
C ASN A 92 -6.23 0.24 18.11
N ILE A 93 -7.03 1.23 17.71
CA ILE A 93 -6.66 2.65 17.61
C ILE A 93 -7.23 3.47 18.79
N PRO A 94 -6.76 4.71 19.04
CA PRO A 94 -7.25 5.54 20.15
C PRO A 94 -8.76 5.79 20.19
N GLU A 95 -9.39 5.77 19.02
CA GLU A 95 -10.82 5.99 18.83
C GLU A 95 -11.66 4.72 19.09
N SER A 96 -11.04 3.54 19.19
CA SER A 96 -11.73 2.26 19.45
C SER A 96 -12.64 2.35 20.70
N GLY A 97 -13.86 1.85 20.58
CA GLY A 97 -14.88 1.82 21.61
C GLY A 97 -15.80 3.05 21.60
N ASN A 98 -15.74 3.88 20.56
CA ASN A 98 -16.56 5.09 20.42
C ASN A 98 -17.91 4.85 19.70
N GLY A 99 -18.16 3.62 19.22
CA GLY A 99 -19.33 3.21 18.46
C GLY A 99 -19.21 3.33 16.93
N ILE A 100 -18.14 3.94 16.42
CA ILE A 100 -17.84 4.12 15.00
C ILE A 100 -16.91 2.97 14.56
N PRO A 101 -17.15 2.34 13.39
CA PRO A 101 -16.20 1.37 12.84
C PRO A 101 -14.80 1.97 12.67
N ASP A 102 -13.75 1.33 13.20
CA ASP A 102 -12.42 1.94 13.30
C ASP A 102 -11.85 2.32 11.92
N ILE A 103 -12.20 1.62 10.83
CA ILE A 103 -11.81 2.02 9.47
C ILE A 103 -12.32 3.43 9.10
N LEU A 104 -13.50 3.82 9.61
CA LEU A 104 -14.06 5.16 9.41
C LEU A 104 -13.35 6.19 10.27
N ASP A 105 -12.96 5.84 11.50
CA ASP A 105 -12.14 6.72 12.33
C ASP A 105 -10.77 6.97 11.70
N GLU A 106 -10.13 5.92 11.16
CA GLU A 106 -8.87 6.04 10.44
C GLU A 106 -9.05 6.91 9.18
N ALA A 107 -10.07 6.65 8.34
CA ALA A 107 -10.36 7.50 7.19
C ALA A 107 -10.63 8.96 7.60
N ARG A 108 -11.32 9.17 8.73
CA ARG A 108 -11.64 10.48 9.27
C ARG A 108 -10.42 11.24 9.74
N TRP A 109 -9.38 10.56 10.24
CA TRP A 109 -8.09 11.17 10.54
C TRP A 109 -7.52 11.95 9.34
N GLY A 110 -7.63 11.37 8.14
CA GLY A 110 -7.25 12.01 6.87
C GLY A 110 -8.25 13.08 6.39
N VAL A 111 -9.56 12.83 6.46
CA VAL A 111 -10.57 13.82 6.02
C VAL A 111 -10.53 15.08 6.90
N ASP A 112 -10.42 14.92 8.21
CA ASP A 112 -10.37 16.02 9.18
C ASP A 112 -9.07 16.84 9.04
N PHE A 113 -8.00 16.25 8.49
CA PHE A 113 -6.82 17.00 8.09
C PHE A 113 -7.12 18.06 7.04
N PHE A 114 -7.72 17.66 5.91
CA PHE A 114 -8.09 18.61 4.87
C PHE A 114 -9.19 19.57 5.31
N LYS A 115 -10.13 19.12 6.15
CA LYS A 115 -11.16 20.00 6.74
C LYS A 115 -10.54 21.13 7.57
N ARG A 116 -9.53 20.85 8.38
CA ARG A 116 -8.78 21.86 9.15
C ARG A 116 -7.92 22.77 8.27
N MET A 117 -7.61 22.32 7.05
CA MET A 117 -6.95 23.10 6.00
C MET A 117 -7.96 23.83 5.09
N GLN A 118 -9.23 23.90 5.48
CA GLN A 118 -10.22 24.74 4.84
C GLN A 118 -10.13 26.17 5.35
N GLU A 119 -9.98 27.14 4.45
CA GLU A 119 -10.05 28.56 4.77
C GLU A 119 -11.51 29.03 4.98
N ASP A 120 -11.70 30.23 5.52
CA ASP A 120 -13.03 30.78 5.85
C ASP A 120 -13.94 30.95 4.62
N ASP A 121 -13.36 31.16 3.45
CA ASP A 121 -14.08 31.25 2.17
C ASP A 121 -14.40 29.89 1.53
N GLY A 122 -13.86 28.79 2.08
CA GLY A 122 -14.16 27.42 1.67
C GLY A 122 -13.02 26.70 0.95
N GLY A 123 -11.99 27.41 0.48
CA GLY A 123 -10.88 26.81 -0.26
C GLY A 123 -10.06 25.84 0.58
N ILE A 124 -9.64 24.72 -0.02
CA ILE A 124 -8.83 23.67 0.62
C ILE A 124 -7.38 23.77 0.14
N HIS A 125 -6.45 23.91 1.08
CA HIS A 125 -5.02 23.87 0.80
C HIS A 125 -4.55 22.49 0.31
N GLY A 126 -3.60 22.46 -0.62
CA GLY A 126 -3.11 21.23 -1.28
C GLY A 126 -2.15 20.34 -0.47
N GLY A 127 -2.23 20.37 0.86
CA GLY A 127 -1.32 19.63 1.73
C GLY A 127 -0.11 20.44 2.22
N ILE A 128 0.86 19.76 2.80
CA ILE A 128 2.00 20.33 3.53
C ILE A 128 3.29 19.60 3.17
N GLU A 129 4.34 20.35 2.85
CA GLU A 129 5.64 19.86 2.39
C GLU A 129 6.76 20.79 2.88
N THR A 130 7.99 20.29 2.93
CA THR A 130 9.21 21.04 3.27
C THR A 130 9.95 21.51 2.01
N TRP A 131 11.16 22.04 2.17
CA TRP A 131 11.98 22.54 1.05
C TRP A 131 13.02 21.51 0.57
N ARG A 132 13.00 20.28 1.10
CA ARG A 132 13.95 19.20 0.79
C ARG A 132 13.48 17.87 1.37
N HIS A 133 14.07 16.76 0.92
CA HIS A 133 13.94 15.49 1.65
C HIS A 133 14.56 15.56 3.05
N PRO A 134 14.10 14.72 3.99
CA PRO A 134 14.68 14.61 5.33
C PRO A 134 16.19 14.38 5.32
N ALA A 135 16.89 15.03 6.25
CA ALA A 135 18.32 14.80 6.41
C ALA A 135 18.61 13.40 7.00
N THR A 136 19.74 12.82 6.61
CA THR A 136 20.21 11.53 7.15
C THR A 136 20.29 11.57 8.68
N GLY A 137 19.72 10.57 9.34
CA GLY A 137 19.74 10.44 10.80
C GLY A 137 18.66 11.26 11.52
N VAL A 138 17.74 11.89 10.79
CA VAL A 138 16.58 12.59 11.35
C VAL A 138 15.38 11.65 11.38
N SER A 139 14.63 11.70 12.48
CA SER A 139 13.30 11.12 12.65
C SER A 139 12.24 12.22 12.68
N CYS A 140 10.95 11.87 12.55
CA CYS A 140 9.89 12.86 12.57
C CYS A 140 9.81 13.67 13.88
N VAL A 141 10.33 13.12 15.00
CA VAL A 141 10.34 13.79 16.32
C VAL A 141 11.49 14.79 16.45
N THR A 142 12.56 14.58 15.68
CA THR A 142 13.76 15.42 15.67
C THR A 142 13.80 16.34 14.46
N ASP A 143 12.78 16.30 13.60
CA ASP A 143 12.66 17.16 12.45
C ASP A 143 12.49 18.62 12.88
N THR A 144 13.31 19.49 12.32
CA THR A 144 13.30 20.94 12.59
C THR A 144 13.10 21.75 11.32
N ASP A 145 12.79 21.10 10.19
CA ASP A 145 12.61 21.79 8.93
C ASP A 145 11.35 22.67 8.95
N GLN A 146 11.41 23.77 8.21
CA GLN A 146 10.24 24.64 8.03
C GLN A 146 9.27 23.99 7.05
N TRP A 147 8.04 23.82 7.51
CA TRP A 147 6.93 23.29 6.72
C TRP A 147 6.14 24.39 6.01
N TYR A 148 5.68 24.10 4.81
CA TYR A 148 4.89 24.97 3.96
C TYR A 148 3.60 24.30 3.53
N ALA A 149 2.49 25.04 3.48
CA ALA A 149 1.25 24.58 2.87
C ALA A 149 1.11 25.16 1.47
N TYR A 150 0.66 24.35 0.51
CA TYR A 150 0.23 24.83 -0.80
C TYR A 150 -0.92 25.82 -0.66
N ALA A 151 -1.15 26.69 -1.63
CA ALA A 151 -2.32 27.57 -1.68
C ALA A 151 -3.63 26.76 -1.73
N PRO A 152 -4.78 27.38 -1.38
CA PRO A 152 -6.08 26.81 -1.70
C PRO A 152 -6.17 26.50 -3.20
N ASP A 153 -6.65 25.31 -3.52
CA ASP A 153 -6.54 24.74 -4.87
C ASP A 153 -7.90 24.18 -5.34
N PRO A 154 -8.40 24.56 -6.54
CA PRO A 154 -9.70 24.08 -7.03
C PRO A 154 -9.78 22.56 -7.21
N GLN A 155 -8.70 21.92 -7.68
CA GLN A 155 -8.64 20.47 -7.88
C GLN A 155 -8.78 19.76 -6.53
N VAL A 156 -8.00 20.21 -5.54
CA VAL A 156 -8.03 19.65 -4.17
C VAL A 156 -9.37 19.93 -3.48
N SER A 157 -9.94 21.11 -3.69
CA SER A 157 -11.22 21.51 -3.09
C SER A 157 -12.39 20.68 -3.63
N PHE A 158 -12.44 20.39 -4.93
CA PHE A 158 -13.42 19.45 -5.49
C PHE A 158 -13.20 18.03 -4.95
N HIS A 159 -11.95 17.56 -4.92
CA HIS A 159 -11.65 16.23 -4.40
C HIS A 159 -12.09 16.08 -2.94
N TYR A 160 -11.76 17.06 -2.10
CA TYR A 160 -12.19 17.10 -0.70
C TYR A 160 -13.72 17.15 -0.59
N ALA A 161 -14.42 17.96 -1.40
CA ALA A 161 -15.88 18.02 -1.37
C ALA A 161 -16.52 16.64 -1.61
N ALA A 162 -15.98 15.87 -2.56
CA ALA A 162 -16.41 14.50 -2.83
C ALA A 162 -16.18 13.59 -1.63
N VAL A 163 -14.96 13.58 -1.08
CA VAL A 163 -14.56 12.70 0.03
C VAL A 163 -15.27 13.06 1.34
N ALA A 164 -15.49 14.33 1.62
CA ALA A 164 -16.27 14.78 2.78
C ALA A 164 -17.75 14.35 2.67
N CYS A 165 -18.33 14.38 1.47
CA CYS A 165 -19.66 13.81 1.24
C CYS A 165 -19.67 12.28 1.44
N GLN A 166 -18.65 11.58 0.95
CA GLN A 166 -18.52 10.13 1.16
C GLN A 166 -18.39 9.78 2.65
N MET A 167 -17.60 10.56 3.41
CA MET A 167 -17.48 10.42 4.86
C MET A 167 -18.84 10.62 5.55
N ALA A 168 -19.56 11.68 5.20
CA ALA A 168 -20.91 11.95 5.72
C ALA A 168 -21.87 10.78 5.47
N TYR A 169 -21.84 10.21 4.27
CA TYR A 169 -22.64 9.04 3.90
C TYR A 169 -22.27 7.80 4.73
N CYS A 170 -20.97 7.48 4.84
CA CYS A 170 -20.52 6.29 5.56
C CYS A 170 -20.82 6.38 7.06
N LEU A 171 -20.65 7.54 7.68
CA LEU A 171 -21.03 7.77 9.07
C LEU A 171 -22.55 7.64 9.27
N GLU A 172 -23.36 8.16 8.35
CA GLU A 172 -24.82 7.97 8.40
C GLU A 172 -25.20 6.47 8.29
N VAL A 173 -24.55 5.72 7.40
CA VAL A 173 -24.72 4.25 7.29
C VAL A 173 -24.30 3.54 8.58
N ALA A 174 -23.27 4.04 9.27
CA ALA A 174 -22.83 3.53 10.57
C ALA A 174 -23.77 3.92 11.74
N GLY A 175 -24.83 4.70 11.50
CA GLY A 175 -25.74 5.17 12.54
C GLY A 175 -25.37 6.50 13.18
N HIS A 176 -24.36 7.20 12.65
CA HIS A 176 -23.81 8.45 13.14
C HIS A 176 -24.21 9.65 12.26
N ALA A 177 -25.51 9.81 12.03
CA ALA A 177 -26.06 10.86 11.17
C ALA A 177 -25.81 12.29 11.69
N GLU A 178 -25.46 12.46 12.96
CA GLU A 178 -25.12 13.76 13.57
C GLU A 178 -23.95 14.47 12.88
N PHE A 179 -23.04 13.74 12.24
CA PHE A 179 -21.90 14.32 11.52
C PHE A 179 -22.26 14.81 10.11
N LYS A 180 -23.41 14.39 9.57
CA LYS A 180 -23.77 14.61 8.17
C LYS A 180 -23.76 16.09 7.79
N SER A 181 -24.39 16.94 8.61
CA SER A 181 -24.49 18.37 8.32
C SER A 181 -23.13 19.06 8.33
N ASP A 182 -22.24 18.67 9.24
CA ASP A 182 -20.91 19.26 9.39
C ASP A 182 -20.04 19.02 8.14
N TYR A 183 -19.92 17.75 7.72
CA TYR A 183 -19.20 17.41 6.50
C TYR A 183 -19.87 17.93 5.22
N LEU A 184 -21.20 17.83 5.10
CA LEU A 184 -21.91 18.33 3.92
C LEU A 184 -21.77 19.85 3.75
N ASN A 185 -21.83 20.62 4.84
CA ASN A 185 -21.64 22.08 4.79
C ASN A 185 -20.21 22.43 4.39
N SER A 186 -19.21 21.73 4.94
CA SER A 186 -17.81 21.91 4.57
C SER A 186 -17.56 21.54 3.09
N ALA A 187 -18.16 20.45 2.61
CA ALA A 187 -18.07 20.02 1.22
C ALA A 187 -18.68 21.05 0.26
N ARG A 188 -19.86 21.61 0.56
CA ARG A 188 -20.49 22.66 -0.25
C ARG A 188 -19.63 23.91 -0.34
N ARG A 189 -19.08 24.36 0.79
CA ARG A 189 -18.16 25.51 0.79
C ARG A 189 -16.94 25.27 -0.09
N ALA A 190 -16.33 24.08 -0.03
CA ALA A 190 -15.21 23.72 -0.88
C ALA A 190 -15.58 23.66 -2.37
N TYR A 191 -16.73 23.06 -2.69
CA TYR A 191 -17.24 22.99 -4.05
C TYR A 191 -17.55 24.38 -4.62
N ASP A 192 -18.28 25.21 -3.87
CA ASP A 192 -18.67 26.56 -4.27
C ASP A 192 -17.43 27.44 -4.44
N TRP A 193 -16.47 27.36 -3.52
CA TRP A 193 -15.19 28.05 -3.66
C TRP A 193 -14.48 27.63 -4.94
N ALA A 194 -14.32 26.32 -5.19
CA ALA A 194 -13.62 25.80 -6.35
C ALA A 194 -14.27 26.26 -7.67
N MET A 195 -15.60 26.26 -7.75
CA MET A 195 -16.34 26.74 -8.93
C MET A 195 -16.00 28.18 -9.33
N HIS A 196 -15.66 29.04 -8.36
CA HIS A 196 -15.33 30.45 -8.61
C HIS A 196 -13.83 30.71 -8.79
N HIS A 197 -12.97 29.71 -8.60
CA HIS A 197 -11.51 29.85 -8.60
C HIS A 197 -10.80 29.02 -9.68
N ILE A 198 -11.54 28.51 -10.67
CA ILE A 198 -10.96 27.89 -11.87
C ILE A 198 -10.40 28.98 -12.77
N LEU A 199 -9.09 28.96 -13.01
CA LEU A 199 -8.43 29.90 -13.92
C LEU A 199 -8.52 29.42 -15.38
N PRO A 200 -8.41 30.32 -16.37
CA PRO A 200 -8.33 29.93 -17.77
C PRO A 200 -7.18 28.94 -18.02
N GLY A 201 -7.49 27.77 -18.57
CA GLY A 201 -6.53 26.68 -18.82
C GLY A 201 -6.54 25.57 -17.77
N ASP A 202 -7.21 25.76 -16.63
CA ASP A 202 -7.32 24.74 -15.58
C ASP A 202 -8.51 23.78 -15.79
N GLU A 203 -9.37 24.03 -16.79
CA GLU A 203 -10.68 23.36 -16.92
C GLU A 203 -10.57 21.84 -17.04
N THR A 204 -9.55 21.34 -17.73
CA THR A 204 -9.30 19.90 -17.87
C THR A 204 -8.74 19.27 -16.59
N LYS A 205 -7.88 19.99 -15.86
CA LYS A 205 -7.26 19.52 -14.61
C LYS A 205 -8.29 19.30 -13.49
N VAL A 206 -9.36 20.10 -13.48
CA VAL A 206 -10.41 20.02 -12.45
C VAL A 206 -11.62 19.20 -12.86
N ARG A 207 -11.79 18.89 -14.16
CA ARG A 207 -13.01 18.27 -14.70
C ARG A 207 -13.40 17.02 -13.95
N ASP A 208 -12.47 16.09 -13.78
CA ASP A 208 -12.74 14.76 -13.21
C ASP A 208 -13.07 14.86 -11.71
N PHE A 209 -12.35 15.73 -10.99
CA PHE A 209 -12.64 16.02 -9.58
C PHE A 209 -13.99 16.73 -9.40
N ARG A 210 -14.33 17.69 -10.28
CA ARG A 210 -15.63 18.37 -10.27
C ARG A 210 -16.76 17.40 -10.60
N GLN A 211 -16.57 16.50 -11.56
CA GLN A 211 -17.49 15.42 -11.86
C GLN A 211 -17.73 14.54 -10.62
N TYR A 212 -16.65 14.11 -9.96
CA TYR A 212 -16.72 13.28 -8.77
C TYR A 212 -17.45 13.97 -7.60
N ALA A 213 -17.12 15.23 -7.34
CA ALA A 213 -17.77 16.04 -6.31
C ALA A 213 -19.25 16.24 -6.60
N ALA A 214 -19.61 16.52 -7.85
CA ALA A 214 -20.99 16.66 -8.27
C ALA A 214 -21.78 15.35 -8.13
N ALA A 215 -21.18 14.19 -8.42
CA ALA A 215 -21.82 12.88 -8.19
C ALA A 215 -22.17 12.68 -6.70
N TRP A 216 -21.24 12.98 -5.79
CA TRP A 216 -21.45 12.83 -4.35
C TRP A 216 -22.44 13.84 -3.78
N LEU A 217 -22.35 15.10 -4.18
CA LEU A 217 -23.31 16.13 -3.77
C LEU A 217 -24.70 15.77 -4.28
N PHE A 218 -24.85 15.28 -5.51
CA PHE A 218 -26.13 14.77 -6.00
C PHE A 218 -26.63 13.57 -5.17
N ARG A 219 -25.75 12.61 -4.85
CA ARG A 219 -26.11 11.44 -4.05
C ARG A 219 -26.68 11.80 -2.68
N LEU A 220 -26.10 12.78 -1.99
CA LEU A 220 -26.56 13.18 -0.67
C LEU A 220 -27.79 14.08 -0.66
N THR A 221 -28.05 14.80 -1.75
CA THR A 221 -28.97 15.95 -1.74
C THR A 221 -30.14 15.82 -2.71
N GLY A 222 -29.98 15.04 -3.78
CA GLY A 222 -30.92 14.98 -4.90
C GLY A 222 -31.01 16.27 -5.72
N GLU A 223 -30.16 17.27 -5.46
CA GLU A 223 -30.25 18.57 -6.13
C GLU A 223 -29.87 18.48 -7.61
N ALA A 224 -30.80 18.87 -8.49
CA ALA A 224 -30.65 18.76 -9.93
C ALA A 224 -29.39 19.44 -10.50
N PRO A 225 -28.92 20.61 -10.01
CA PRO A 225 -27.69 21.23 -10.52
C PRO A 225 -26.46 20.33 -10.45
N PHE A 226 -26.34 19.47 -9.43
CA PHE A 226 -25.19 18.57 -9.32
C PHE A 226 -25.25 17.42 -10.32
N GLN A 227 -26.43 16.85 -10.58
CA GLN A 227 -26.58 15.87 -11.65
C GLN A 227 -26.27 16.48 -13.03
N GLU A 228 -26.69 17.71 -13.29
CA GLU A 228 -26.38 18.38 -14.56
C GLU A 228 -24.89 18.71 -14.69
N GLN A 229 -24.23 19.10 -13.59
CA GLN A 229 -22.78 19.28 -13.59
C GLN A 229 -22.03 17.95 -13.81
N PHE A 230 -22.47 16.85 -13.18
CA PHE A 230 -21.94 15.52 -13.44
C PHE A 230 -22.04 15.16 -14.93
N LYS A 231 -23.22 15.36 -15.55
CA LYS A 231 -23.43 15.09 -16.98
C LYS A 231 -22.54 15.94 -17.88
N LYS A 232 -22.33 17.20 -17.52
CA LYS A 232 -21.49 18.16 -18.26
C LYS A 232 -20.03 17.71 -18.29
N ASP A 233 -19.50 17.26 -17.17
CA ASP A 233 -18.10 16.83 -17.06
C ASP A 233 -17.90 15.35 -17.44
N ASN A 234 -18.96 14.56 -17.52
CA ASN A 234 -18.89 13.14 -17.84
C ASN A 234 -18.38 12.89 -19.26
N LEU A 235 -17.22 12.27 -19.40
CA LEU A 235 -16.66 11.87 -20.69
C LEU A 235 -17.13 10.50 -21.17
N VAL A 236 -17.69 9.67 -20.30
CA VAL A 236 -18.15 8.32 -20.63
C VAL A 236 -19.47 8.42 -21.41
N LYS A 237 -19.40 8.33 -22.75
CA LYS A 237 -20.56 8.54 -23.64
C LYS A 237 -21.23 7.25 -24.08
N THR A 238 -20.52 6.13 -24.04
CA THR A 238 -21.03 4.80 -24.38
C THR A 238 -20.53 3.77 -23.37
N ALA A 239 -21.18 2.60 -23.34
CA ALA A 239 -20.74 1.46 -22.53
C ALA A 239 -19.33 0.95 -22.90
N THR A 240 -18.75 1.44 -24.00
CA THR A 240 -17.40 1.09 -24.46
C THR A 240 -16.39 2.22 -24.29
N THR A 241 -16.78 3.36 -23.72
CA THR A 241 -15.81 4.39 -23.34
C THR A 241 -15.05 3.90 -22.12
N GLU A 242 -13.72 4.01 -22.14
CA GLU A 242 -12.88 3.68 -20.98
C GLU A 242 -13.20 4.64 -19.83
N LEU A 243 -13.22 4.13 -18.59
CA LEU A 243 -13.47 4.97 -17.42
C LEU A 243 -12.22 5.74 -17.01
N GLU A 244 -11.05 5.17 -17.30
CA GLU A 244 -9.75 5.76 -17.08
C GLU A 244 -8.93 5.66 -18.37
N LEU A 245 -8.20 6.73 -18.69
CA LEU A 245 -7.22 6.74 -19.76
C LEU A 245 -6.02 7.58 -19.34
N TRP A 246 -4.84 6.97 -19.33
CA TRP A 246 -3.57 7.61 -18.97
C TRP A 246 -3.37 8.95 -19.71
N ASP A 247 -2.92 9.97 -18.97
CA ASP A 247 -2.69 11.33 -19.46
C ASP A 247 -3.94 12.01 -20.07
N SER A 248 -5.14 11.51 -19.75
CA SER A 248 -6.40 12.03 -20.30
C SER A 248 -7.48 12.25 -19.24
N HIS A 249 -7.92 11.19 -18.55
CA HIS A 249 -9.00 11.28 -17.57
C HIS A 249 -9.08 10.09 -16.61
N ASP A 250 -9.58 10.35 -15.40
CA ASP A 250 -10.03 9.34 -14.43
C ASP A 250 -11.49 9.65 -14.02
N GLN A 251 -12.45 9.05 -14.72
CA GLN A 251 -13.89 9.24 -14.51
C GLN A 251 -14.49 8.15 -13.61
N GLN A 252 -13.70 7.16 -13.19
CA GLN A 252 -14.21 5.94 -12.55
C GLN A 252 -14.96 6.27 -11.24
N TRP A 253 -14.40 7.16 -10.42
CA TRP A 253 -14.94 7.49 -9.09
C TRP A 253 -16.28 8.23 -9.16
N GLY A 254 -16.38 9.20 -10.07
CA GLY A 254 -17.64 9.89 -10.37
C GLY A 254 -18.69 8.93 -10.91
N VAL A 255 -18.31 8.09 -11.87
CA VAL A 255 -19.20 7.11 -12.50
C VAL A 255 -19.70 6.07 -11.51
N TRP A 256 -18.83 5.47 -10.69
CA TRP A 256 -19.21 4.51 -9.66
C TRP A 256 -20.19 5.12 -8.67
N THR A 257 -19.91 6.32 -8.17
CA THR A 257 -20.78 7.04 -7.25
C THR A 257 -22.15 7.28 -7.87
N TYR A 258 -22.20 7.76 -9.11
CA TYR A 258 -23.45 8.03 -9.81
C TYR A 258 -24.27 6.76 -10.05
N VAL A 259 -23.64 5.66 -10.46
CA VAL A 259 -24.31 4.38 -10.68
C VAL A 259 -24.87 3.81 -9.37
N MET A 260 -24.15 3.96 -8.25
CA MET A 260 -24.61 3.51 -6.93
C MET A 260 -25.58 4.49 -6.24
N THR A 261 -25.90 5.62 -6.87
CA THR A 261 -26.83 6.61 -6.30
C THR A 261 -28.28 6.22 -6.58
N GLU A 262 -29.13 6.39 -5.57
CA GLU A 262 -30.59 6.33 -5.72
C GLU A 262 -31.20 7.68 -5.33
N GLN A 263 -31.79 8.38 -6.31
CA GLN A 263 -32.48 9.65 -6.13
C GLN A 263 -33.72 9.72 -7.02
N PRO A 264 -34.84 10.34 -6.59
CA PRO A 264 -36.10 10.34 -7.35
C PRO A 264 -35.99 10.95 -8.75
N ASN A 265 -35.06 11.88 -8.97
CA ASN A 265 -34.83 12.60 -10.22
C ASN A 265 -33.62 12.08 -11.00
N MET A 266 -33.17 10.86 -10.72
CA MET A 266 -32.05 10.22 -11.42
C MET A 266 -32.32 10.02 -12.91
N ASP A 267 -31.34 10.32 -13.76
CA ASP A 267 -31.34 9.93 -15.17
C ASP A 267 -31.06 8.43 -15.31
N GLN A 268 -32.13 7.64 -15.31
CA GLN A 268 -32.03 6.18 -15.33
C GLN A 268 -31.38 5.65 -16.62
N GLY A 269 -31.55 6.35 -17.75
CA GLY A 269 -30.93 5.96 -19.01
C GLY A 269 -29.41 6.07 -18.94
N LEU A 270 -28.92 7.20 -18.41
CA LEU A 270 -27.50 7.42 -18.19
C LEU A 270 -26.93 6.42 -17.16
N LYS A 271 -27.62 6.24 -16.01
CA LYS A 271 -27.21 5.29 -14.97
C LYS A 271 -27.04 3.87 -15.53
N ASN A 272 -28.00 3.39 -16.33
CA ASN A 272 -27.92 2.05 -16.92
C ASN A 272 -26.77 1.92 -17.93
N MET A 273 -26.52 2.96 -18.74
CA MET A 273 -25.39 2.96 -19.69
C MET A 273 -24.04 2.95 -18.96
N LEU A 274 -23.91 3.76 -17.90
CA LEU A 274 -22.71 3.81 -17.08
C LEU A 274 -22.46 2.51 -16.32
N ALA A 275 -23.50 1.84 -15.81
CA ALA A 275 -23.36 0.52 -15.19
C ALA A 275 -22.73 -0.50 -16.16
N GLN A 276 -23.17 -0.51 -17.43
CA GLN A 276 -22.57 -1.36 -18.47
C GLN A 276 -21.11 -0.99 -18.76
N ALA A 277 -20.75 0.30 -18.71
CA ALA A 277 -19.36 0.74 -18.86
C ALA A 277 -18.48 0.21 -17.71
N VAL A 278 -18.96 0.26 -16.47
CA VAL A 278 -18.25 -0.29 -15.29
C VAL A 278 -18.02 -1.79 -15.44
N GLU A 279 -19.04 -2.56 -15.81
CA GLU A 279 -18.91 -4.01 -16.01
C GLU A 279 -17.92 -4.36 -17.11
N ARG A 280 -17.98 -3.66 -18.25
CA ARG A 280 -17.06 -3.87 -19.37
C ARG A 280 -15.63 -3.57 -18.95
N TRP A 281 -15.40 -2.45 -18.28
CA TRP A 281 -14.05 -2.00 -17.90
C TRP A 281 -13.41 -2.96 -16.89
N ALA A 282 -14.14 -3.37 -15.85
CA ALA A 282 -13.69 -4.38 -14.89
C ALA A 282 -13.32 -5.71 -15.59
N TYR A 283 -14.07 -6.09 -16.63
CA TYR A 283 -13.75 -7.27 -17.42
C TYR A 283 -12.49 -7.07 -18.27
N SER A 284 -12.43 -5.99 -19.05
CA SER A 284 -11.35 -5.77 -20.03
C SER A 284 -10.00 -5.58 -19.37
N ASP A 285 -9.98 -4.89 -18.25
CA ASP A 285 -8.74 -4.43 -17.63
C ASP A 285 -8.22 -5.42 -16.58
N HIS A 286 -9.11 -6.02 -15.77
CA HIS A 286 -8.70 -6.86 -14.64
C HIS A 286 -8.91 -8.36 -14.89
N ILE A 287 -10.03 -8.76 -15.50
CA ILE A 287 -10.31 -10.19 -15.74
C ILE A 287 -9.43 -10.73 -16.88
N ASN A 288 -9.37 -10.03 -18.01
CA ASN A 288 -8.55 -10.47 -19.14
C ASN A 288 -7.06 -10.57 -18.77
N SER A 289 -6.54 -9.61 -18.00
CA SER A 289 -5.15 -9.62 -17.53
C SER A 289 -4.88 -10.77 -16.57
N ALA A 290 -5.79 -11.04 -15.62
CA ALA A 290 -5.70 -12.19 -14.75
C ALA A 290 -5.73 -13.52 -15.53
N GLU A 291 -6.67 -13.70 -16.45
CA GLU A 291 -6.81 -14.92 -17.25
C GLU A 291 -5.59 -15.20 -18.13
N ALA A 292 -4.89 -14.15 -18.58
CA ALA A 292 -3.69 -14.27 -19.40
C ALA A 292 -2.40 -14.53 -18.59
N ARG A 293 -2.40 -14.33 -17.26
CA ARG A 293 -1.21 -14.42 -16.40
C ARG A 293 -1.21 -15.72 -15.60
N GLY A 294 -0.05 -16.40 -15.54
CA GLY A 294 0.08 -17.71 -14.87
C GLY A 294 -0.30 -17.73 -13.38
N TYR A 295 -0.11 -16.60 -12.68
CA TYR A 295 -0.49 -16.44 -11.27
C TYR A 295 -1.86 -15.76 -11.06
N ARG A 296 -2.65 -15.56 -12.13
CA ARG A 296 -4.01 -14.99 -12.08
C ARG A 296 -4.13 -13.62 -11.40
N TYR A 297 -3.07 -12.82 -11.54
CA TYR A 297 -2.98 -11.45 -11.07
C TYR A 297 -3.61 -10.48 -12.09
N GLY A 298 -4.78 -9.94 -11.74
CA GLY A 298 -5.50 -8.96 -12.55
C GLY A 298 -5.10 -7.54 -12.21
N ASN A 299 -4.79 -6.75 -13.24
CA ASN A 299 -4.46 -5.33 -13.18
C ASN A 299 -4.36 -4.76 -14.60
N ASP A 300 -4.34 -3.43 -14.76
CA ASP A 300 -4.19 -2.75 -16.05
C ASP A 300 -3.09 -3.38 -16.91
N TRP A 301 -3.46 -3.70 -18.16
CA TRP A 301 -2.58 -4.33 -19.14
C TRP A 301 -1.40 -3.44 -19.53
N TRP A 302 -1.60 -2.13 -19.52
CA TRP A 302 -0.65 -1.13 -20.00
C TRP A 302 0.19 -0.51 -18.90
N TYR A 303 -0.19 -0.72 -17.64
CA TYR A 303 0.58 -0.20 -16.52
C TYR A 303 1.86 -1.04 -16.31
N PRO A 304 3.06 -0.50 -16.56
CA PRO A 304 4.31 -1.19 -16.27
C PRO A 304 4.43 -1.65 -14.81
N VAL A 305 5.29 -2.65 -14.57
CA VAL A 305 5.66 -3.11 -13.23
C VAL A 305 6.61 -2.10 -12.61
N VAL A 306 6.06 -1.03 -12.02
CA VAL A 306 6.78 0.05 -11.32
C VAL A 306 5.90 0.57 -10.19
N SER A 307 6.46 1.32 -9.22
CA SER A 307 5.69 2.08 -8.22
C SER A 307 4.56 1.31 -7.55
N GLY A 308 4.82 0.10 -7.05
CA GLY A 308 3.82 -0.68 -6.32
C GLY A 308 2.83 -1.43 -7.19
N ASN A 309 2.89 -1.29 -8.51
CA ASN A 309 1.88 -1.85 -9.38
C ASN A 309 1.74 -3.37 -9.19
N ALA A 310 2.85 -4.09 -8.99
CA ALA A 310 2.86 -5.53 -8.74
C ALA A 310 2.74 -5.95 -7.26
N THR A 311 2.62 -5.02 -6.32
CA THR A 311 2.54 -5.32 -4.87
C THR A 311 1.28 -4.79 -4.20
N ARG A 312 0.62 -3.80 -4.79
CA ARG A 312 -0.68 -3.30 -4.34
C ARG A 312 -1.84 -4.07 -4.99
N PRO A 313 -2.86 -4.49 -4.22
CA PRO A 313 -4.06 -5.10 -4.80
C PRO A 313 -4.99 -4.02 -5.37
N ASN A 314 -4.82 -3.65 -6.63
CA ASN A 314 -5.77 -2.77 -7.32
C ASN A 314 -6.98 -3.59 -7.79
N ILE A 315 -8.00 -3.74 -6.94
CA ILE A 315 -9.21 -4.53 -7.24
C ILE A 315 -10.50 -3.69 -7.27
N PHE A 316 -10.39 -2.37 -7.20
CA PHE A 316 -11.55 -1.47 -7.09
C PHE A 316 -12.55 -1.57 -8.25
N PRO A 317 -12.11 -1.70 -9.53
CA PRO A 317 -13.05 -1.92 -10.63
C PRO A 317 -13.86 -3.21 -10.47
N LEU A 318 -13.24 -4.28 -9.96
CA LEU A 318 -13.92 -5.54 -9.67
C LEU A 318 -14.88 -5.40 -8.47
N MET A 319 -14.49 -4.67 -7.43
CA MET A 319 -15.35 -4.36 -6.28
C MET A 319 -16.61 -3.60 -6.71
N ALA A 320 -16.45 -2.55 -7.52
CA ALA A 320 -17.56 -1.75 -8.05
C ALA A 320 -18.48 -2.59 -8.96
N ALA A 321 -17.91 -3.34 -9.91
CA ALA A 321 -18.69 -4.21 -10.79
C ALA A 321 -19.45 -5.29 -10.00
N TYR A 322 -18.83 -5.87 -8.97
CA TYR A 322 -19.50 -6.82 -8.08
C TYR A 322 -20.66 -6.15 -7.31
N ALA A 323 -20.45 -4.96 -6.76
CA ALA A 323 -21.49 -4.24 -6.01
C ALA A 323 -22.71 -3.89 -6.89
N ILE A 324 -22.47 -3.55 -8.16
CA ILE A 324 -23.53 -3.20 -9.12
C ILE A 324 -24.31 -4.44 -9.58
N THR A 325 -23.62 -5.57 -9.79
CA THR A 325 -24.20 -6.73 -10.49
C THR A 325 -24.56 -7.91 -9.60
N GLY A 326 -23.92 -8.04 -8.43
CA GLY A 326 -23.92 -9.24 -7.61
C GLY A 326 -23.20 -10.45 -8.25
N ASN A 327 -22.53 -10.29 -9.40
CA ASN A 327 -21.92 -11.40 -10.12
C ASN A 327 -20.63 -11.88 -9.43
N ALA A 328 -20.69 -13.07 -8.84
CA ALA A 328 -19.58 -13.70 -8.11
C ALA A 328 -18.29 -13.89 -8.94
N LYS A 329 -18.33 -13.79 -10.28
CA LYS A 329 -17.12 -13.80 -11.12
C LYS A 329 -16.17 -12.67 -10.71
N TYR A 330 -16.68 -11.45 -10.52
CA TYR A 330 -15.85 -10.32 -10.14
C TYR A 330 -15.16 -10.54 -8.78
N LEU A 331 -15.93 -11.01 -7.78
CA LEU A 331 -15.39 -11.36 -6.46
C LEU A 331 -14.30 -12.45 -6.54
N SER A 332 -14.46 -13.43 -7.43
CA SER A 332 -13.44 -14.47 -7.62
C SER A 332 -12.11 -13.90 -8.12
N TYR A 333 -12.14 -12.89 -8.99
CA TYR A 333 -10.91 -12.23 -9.47
C TYR A 333 -10.32 -11.26 -8.44
N CYS A 334 -11.12 -10.70 -7.53
CA CYS A 334 -10.58 -10.00 -6.37
C CYS A 334 -9.70 -10.95 -5.55
N TYR A 335 -10.16 -12.17 -5.27
CA TYR A 335 -9.38 -13.16 -4.54
C TYR A 335 -8.08 -13.53 -5.24
N THR A 336 -8.10 -13.85 -6.55
CA THR A 336 -6.87 -14.27 -7.23
C THR A 336 -5.83 -13.16 -7.34
N THR A 337 -6.26 -11.91 -7.51
CA THR A 337 -5.34 -10.76 -7.46
C THR A 337 -4.75 -10.59 -6.07
N CYS A 338 -5.55 -10.72 -5.00
CA CYS A 338 -5.06 -10.65 -3.63
C CYS A 338 -4.15 -11.84 -3.25
N ASP A 339 -4.42 -13.05 -3.75
CA ASP A 339 -3.55 -14.22 -3.54
C ASP A 339 -2.14 -13.94 -4.06
N TYR A 340 -2.01 -13.24 -5.20
CA TYR A 340 -0.72 -12.80 -5.72
C TYR A 340 0.04 -11.94 -4.70
N ILE A 341 -0.65 -10.98 -4.08
CA ILE A 341 -0.05 -10.10 -3.06
C ILE A 341 0.38 -10.90 -1.81
N LEU A 342 -0.38 -11.94 -1.48
CA LEU A 342 -0.17 -12.75 -0.27
C LEU A 342 0.83 -13.92 -0.45
N GLY A 343 1.41 -14.10 -1.63
CA GLY A 343 2.48 -15.08 -1.86
C GLY A 343 2.35 -15.93 -3.12
N ALA A 344 1.21 -15.91 -3.81
CA ALA A 344 1.04 -16.59 -5.09
C ALA A 344 1.68 -15.78 -6.24
N ASN A 345 2.98 -15.53 -6.13
CA ASN A 345 3.76 -14.78 -7.11
C ASN A 345 5.12 -15.47 -7.36
N PRO A 346 5.86 -15.08 -8.42
CA PRO A 346 7.14 -15.70 -8.77
C PRO A 346 8.19 -15.71 -7.66
N LEU A 347 8.10 -14.78 -6.70
CA LEU A 347 9.02 -14.68 -5.58
C LEU A 347 8.57 -15.49 -4.36
N ASN A 348 7.38 -16.11 -4.39
CA ASN A 348 6.74 -16.73 -3.23
C ASN A 348 6.75 -15.77 -2.01
N MET A 349 6.46 -14.50 -2.26
CA MET A 349 6.61 -13.39 -1.33
C MET A 349 5.24 -12.87 -0.88
N CYS A 350 4.94 -12.88 0.42
CA CYS A 350 3.87 -12.04 0.93
C CYS A 350 4.39 -10.60 0.98
N TRP A 351 3.81 -9.68 0.21
CA TRP A 351 4.32 -8.31 0.13
C TRP A 351 4.05 -7.47 1.37
N VAL A 352 3.27 -7.98 2.33
CA VAL A 352 2.97 -7.29 3.58
C VAL A 352 4.04 -7.61 4.62
N SER A 353 4.76 -6.60 5.10
CA SER A 353 5.80 -6.78 6.12
C SER A 353 5.24 -7.43 7.38
N GLY A 354 5.99 -8.37 7.96
CA GLY A 354 5.59 -9.11 9.16
C GLY A 354 4.54 -10.21 8.95
N ILE A 355 4.02 -10.41 7.73
CA ILE A 355 3.02 -11.44 7.42
C ILE A 355 3.61 -12.49 6.47
N GLY A 356 3.28 -13.77 6.67
CA GLY A 356 3.76 -14.85 5.80
C GLY A 356 5.19 -15.31 6.10
N GLU A 357 5.58 -16.47 5.54
CA GLU A 357 6.91 -17.06 5.78
C GLU A 357 8.05 -16.29 5.11
N LYS A 358 7.75 -15.65 3.97
CA LYS A 358 8.66 -14.78 3.23
C LYS A 358 7.96 -13.45 2.99
N HIS A 359 8.53 -12.37 3.52
CA HIS A 359 8.01 -11.01 3.41
C HIS A 359 9.16 -10.01 3.35
N PRO A 360 8.90 -8.75 2.93
CA PRO A 360 9.89 -7.69 3.03
C PRO A 360 10.35 -7.47 4.47
N GLU A 361 11.63 -7.67 4.73
CA GLU A 361 12.25 -7.43 6.05
C GLU A 361 12.95 -6.07 6.12
N GLU A 362 13.30 -5.48 4.96
CA GLU A 362 14.03 -4.22 4.88
C GLU A 362 13.52 -3.33 3.75
N PHE A 363 13.04 -2.14 4.10
CA PHE A 363 12.44 -1.17 3.20
C PHE A 363 12.63 0.26 3.74
N MET A 364 12.35 1.27 2.93
CA MET A 364 12.47 2.68 3.30
C MET A 364 11.35 3.08 4.25
N HIS A 365 11.72 3.34 5.50
CA HIS A 365 10.87 3.97 6.51
C HIS A 365 11.79 4.64 7.54
N LEU A 366 11.94 5.96 7.44
CA LEU A 366 12.95 6.69 8.19
C LEU A 366 12.75 6.56 9.70
N ASP A 367 11.50 6.55 10.14
CA ASP A 367 11.18 6.32 11.54
C ASP A 367 11.69 4.93 11.96
N SER A 368 11.33 3.81 11.32
CA SER A 368 11.90 2.48 11.68
C SER A 368 13.43 2.45 11.68
N TRP A 369 14.07 3.21 10.80
CA TRP A 369 15.53 3.22 10.67
C TRP A 369 16.26 4.06 11.71
N PHE A 370 15.66 5.11 12.23
CA PHE A 370 16.32 6.06 13.13
C PHE A 370 15.64 6.18 14.49
N TYR A 371 14.41 5.68 14.60
CA TYR A 371 13.50 5.83 15.73
C TYR A 371 12.65 4.55 15.95
N ASN A 372 12.87 3.82 17.05
CA ASN A 372 12.42 2.42 17.24
C ASN A 372 13.26 1.36 16.50
N GLN A 373 14.54 1.65 16.22
CA GLN A 373 15.46 0.71 15.56
C GLN A 373 15.50 -0.67 16.23
N GLU A 374 15.38 -0.71 17.56
CA GLU A 374 15.42 -1.94 18.35
C GLU A 374 14.25 -2.89 18.08
N LYS A 375 13.16 -2.39 17.48
CA LYS A 375 11.95 -3.15 17.13
C LYS A 375 11.98 -3.69 15.70
N GLY A 376 12.97 -3.27 14.91
CA GLY A 376 13.02 -3.54 13.47
C GLY A 376 11.95 -2.79 12.70
N MET A 377 11.66 -3.27 11.49
CA MET A 377 10.70 -2.63 10.60
C MET A 377 9.25 -2.82 11.07
N ALA A 378 8.46 -1.75 11.00
CA ALA A 378 7.03 -1.79 11.30
C ALA A 378 6.29 -2.83 10.40
N PRO A 379 5.40 -3.66 10.96
CA PRO A 379 4.61 -4.62 10.19
C PRO A 379 3.48 -3.93 9.42
N GLY A 380 2.88 -4.63 8.46
CA GLY A 380 1.74 -4.13 7.69
C GLY A 380 2.10 -3.20 6.52
N ILE A 381 3.38 -2.94 6.29
CA ILE A 381 3.87 -2.08 5.21
C ILE A 381 4.04 -2.89 3.93
N ILE A 382 3.61 -2.31 2.80
CA ILE A 382 3.73 -2.90 1.47
C ILE A 382 4.63 -2.00 0.63
N PRO A 383 5.90 -2.38 0.38
CA PRO A 383 6.79 -1.61 -0.47
C PRO A 383 6.38 -1.73 -1.95
N TYR A 384 6.86 -0.79 -2.77
CA TYR A 384 6.58 -0.75 -4.21
C TYR A 384 7.00 -2.01 -4.97
N GLY A 385 8.02 -2.72 -4.47
CA GLY A 385 8.38 -4.03 -4.97
C GLY A 385 9.06 -4.03 -6.34
N PRO A 386 8.76 -5.02 -7.20
CA PRO A 386 9.47 -5.21 -8.47
C PRO A 386 9.36 -3.99 -9.38
N TYR A 387 10.42 -3.72 -10.12
CA TYR A 387 10.51 -2.53 -10.98
C TYR A 387 11.08 -2.91 -12.34
N TRP A 388 10.40 -2.59 -13.43
CA TRP A 388 10.73 -3.09 -14.76
C TRP A 388 11.88 -2.33 -15.41
N PHE A 389 11.89 -0.99 -15.37
CA PHE A 389 12.78 -0.24 -16.26
C PHE A 389 13.10 1.19 -15.84
N GLU A 390 14.39 1.53 -15.89
CA GLU A 390 14.90 2.90 -16.03
C GLU A 390 16.12 2.88 -16.96
N GLU A 391 16.11 3.72 -17.98
CA GLU A 391 17.22 3.87 -18.94
C GLU A 391 18.27 4.81 -18.35
N GLY A 392 19.49 4.34 -18.06
CA GLY A 392 20.51 5.18 -17.44
C GLY A 392 21.74 4.45 -16.91
N SER A 393 22.76 5.21 -16.51
CA SER A 393 23.88 4.70 -15.70
C SER A 393 23.37 4.45 -14.30
N PRO A 394 23.71 3.33 -13.64
CA PRO A 394 23.29 3.11 -12.26
C PRO A 394 23.81 4.28 -11.41
N GLY A 395 22.88 5.02 -10.80
CA GLY A 395 23.15 5.80 -9.60
C GLY A 395 23.58 4.87 -8.46
N GLY A 396 23.95 5.43 -7.31
CA GLY A 396 24.32 4.65 -6.13
C GLY A 396 23.18 3.77 -5.60
N PRO A 397 23.24 3.31 -4.34
CA PRO A 397 22.24 2.39 -3.78
C PRO A 397 20.80 2.91 -3.77
N TRP A 398 20.54 4.18 -4.10
CA TRP A 398 19.20 4.75 -4.28
C TRP A 398 18.56 4.40 -5.63
N ASP A 399 19.37 3.98 -6.61
CA ASP A 399 18.93 3.69 -7.97
C ASP A 399 18.51 2.21 -8.12
N PRO A 400 17.34 1.92 -8.73
CA PRO A 400 16.86 0.54 -8.91
C PRO A 400 17.77 -0.32 -9.79
N GLN A 401 18.59 0.28 -10.66
CA GLN A 401 19.58 -0.40 -11.50
C GLN A 401 20.80 -0.87 -10.71
N TRP A 402 21.11 -0.27 -9.56
CA TRP A 402 22.28 -0.62 -8.76
C TRP A 402 22.31 -2.11 -8.42
N GLY A 403 21.22 -2.64 -7.86
CA GLY A 403 21.11 -4.06 -7.51
C GLY A 403 21.17 -5.02 -8.71
N ARG A 404 20.85 -4.51 -9.91
CA ARG A 404 20.80 -5.29 -11.16
C ARG A 404 22.13 -5.38 -11.87
N THR A 405 23.12 -4.59 -11.48
CA THR A 405 24.48 -4.65 -12.06
C THR A 405 25.15 -6.01 -11.83
N THR A 406 24.65 -6.81 -10.89
CA THR A 406 25.24 -8.08 -10.46
C THR A 406 24.41 -9.32 -10.84
N VAL A 407 23.28 -9.16 -11.53
CA VAL A 407 22.42 -10.31 -11.89
C VAL A 407 22.80 -10.96 -13.22
N TYR A 408 22.58 -12.28 -13.32
CA TYR A 408 22.77 -13.07 -14.54
C TYR A 408 21.61 -14.05 -14.77
N PRO A 409 20.94 -14.05 -15.95
CA PRO A 409 21.22 -13.18 -17.11
C PRO A 409 20.96 -11.70 -16.82
N ALA A 410 21.43 -10.84 -17.72
CA ALA A 410 21.23 -9.39 -17.60
C ALA A 410 19.76 -9.05 -17.32
N ALA A 411 19.49 -8.08 -16.44
CA ALA A 411 18.15 -7.79 -15.94
C ALA A 411 17.08 -7.60 -17.02
N ARG A 412 17.42 -7.04 -18.18
CA ARG A 412 16.50 -6.91 -19.34
C ARG A 412 15.98 -8.23 -19.91
N LEU A 413 16.64 -9.34 -19.61
CA LEU A 413 16.26 -10.70 -20.00
C LEU A 413 15.60 -11.46 -18.84
N TRP A 414 15.48 -10.84 -17.67
CA TRP A 414 14.89 -11.42 -16.47
C TRP A 414 13.41 -11.01 -16.36
N PRO A 415 12.51 -11.89 -15.86
CA PRO A 415 11.11 -11.53 -15.64
C PRO A 415 10.92 -10.32 -14.71
N SER A 416 10.13 -9.32 -15.14
CA SER A 416 9.87 -8.08 -14.39
C SER A 416 9.45 -8.29 -12.94
N HIS A 417 8.54 -9.23 -12.71
CA HIS A 417 7.96 -9.55 -11.41
C HIS A 417 8.93 -10.24 -10.45
N GLU A 418 10.13 -10.63 -10.91
CA GLU A 418 11.19 -11.17 -10.08
C GLU A 418 12.31 -10.15 -9.83
N LEU A 419 12.29 -8.99 -10.51
CA LEU A 419 13.31 -7.94 -10.41
C LEU A 419 13.09 -7.05 -9.18
N TRP A 420 13.21 -7.67 -8.00
CA TRP A 420 13.19 -6.98 -6.72
C TRP A 420 14.32 -7.44 -5.82
N PHE A 421 14.91 -6.48 -5.11
CA PHE A 421 15.97 -6.70 -4.13
C PHE A 421 15.62 -5.90 -2.88
N GLU A 422 15.85 -6.50 -1.71
CA GLU A 422 15.76 -5.81 -0.42
C GLU A 422 16.89 -4.79 -0.31
N ASN A 423 16.62 -3.60 -0.84
CA ASN A 423 17.52 -2.47 -0.81
C ASN A 423 16.76 -1.29 -0.21
N ARG A 424 16.82 -1.23 1.13
CA ARG A 424 16.13 -0.21 1.91
C ARG A 424 16.41 1.22 1.42
N TYR A 425 17.56 1.48 0.81
CA TYR A 425 17.96 2.80 0.32
C TYR A 425 17.37 3.19 -1.04
N CYS A 426 16.62 2.32 -1.73
CA CYS A 426 16.11 2.54 -3.07
C CYS A 426 14.60 2.86 -3.04
N PRO A 427 14.20 4.15 -3.04
CA PRO A 427 12.80 4.52 -2.95
C PRO A 427 11.92 3.88 -4.04
N PRO A 428 12.29 3.89 -5.34
CA PRO A 428 11.43 3.35 -6.40
C PRO A 428 11.00 1.88 -6.26
N THR A 429 11.70 1.08 -5.43
CA THR A 429 11.42 -0.35 -5.21
C THR A 429 11.10 -0.70 -3.76
N ASN A 430 11.57 0.09 -2.81
CA ASN A 430 11.54 -0.22 -1.39
C ASN A 430 10.89 0.88 -0.54
N GLU A 431 10.35 1.94 -1.13
CA GLU A 431 9.42 2.85 -0.45
C GLU A 431 7.98 2.35 -0.58
N PHE A 432 7.06 3.03 0.10
CA PHE A 432 5.63 2.82 0.07
C PHE A 432 4.94 4.18 0.21
N THR A 433 3.68 4.31 -0.19
CA THR A 433 2.86 5.48 0.13
C THR A 433 1.53 5.07 0.71
N VAL A 434 0.98 5.93 1.57
CA VAL A 434 -0.33 5.71 2.21
C VAL A 434 -1.44 5.58 1.18
N HIS A 435 -1.36 6.33 0.09
CA HIS A 435 -2.42 6.41 -0.92
C HIS A 435 -2.29 5.38 -2.05
N GLU A 436 -1.08 4.87 -2.34
CA GLU A 436 -0.91 3.87 -3.40
C GLU A 436 -0.91 2.45 -2.86
N SER A 437 -0.11 2.14 -1.84
CA SER A 437 0.06 0.75 -1.39
C SER A 437 -0.76 0.44 -0.13
N ILE A 438 -0.68 1.30 0.90
CA ILE A 438 -1.25 0.99 2.22
C ILE A 438 -2.78 1.03 2.21
N ALA A 439 -3.40 2.17 1.89
CA ALA A 439 -4.85 2.31 1.89
C ALA A 439 -5.50 1.41 0.84
N THR A 440 -4.85 1.20 -0.31
CA THR A 440 -5.30 0.27 -1.34
C THR A 440 -5.41 -1.15 -0.79
N ALA A 441 -4.39 -1.63 -0.09
CA ALA A 441 -4.40 -2.95 0.51
C ALA A 441 -5.39 -3.05 1.67
N ALA A 442 -5.45 -2.05 2.56
CA ALA A 442 -6.42 -2.01 3.65
C ALA A 442 -7.86 -2.10 3.12
N ALA A 443 -8.18 -1.32 2.09
CA ALA A 443 -9.49 -1.34 1.44
C ALA A 443 -9.79 -2.69 0.76
N ALA A 444 -8.83 -3.23 -0.01
CA ALA A 444 -9.01 -4.49 -0.72
C ALA A 444 -9.20 -5.68 0.24
N PHE A 445 -8.33 -5.82 1.24
CA PHE A 445 -8.42 -6.90 2.22
C PHE A 445 -9.59 -6.72 3.18
N GLY A 446 -9.93 -5.48 3.55
CA GLY A 446 -11.15 -5.17 4.31
C GLY A 446 -12.42 -5.58 3.57
N PHE A 447 -12.52 -5.26 2.27
CA PHE A 447 -13.64 -5.68 1.43
C PHE A 447 -13.77 -7.22 1.31
N LEU A 448 -12.64 -7.94 1.25
CA LEU A 448 -12.63 -9.40 1.16
C LEU A 448 -12.71 -10.13 2.51
N SER A 449 -12.62 -9.38 3.61
CA SER A 449 -12.73 -9.95 4.95
C SER A 449 -14.14 -10.44 5.24
N LYS A 450 -14.23 -11.33 6.23
CA LYS A 450 -15.52 -11.84 6.72
C LYS A 450 -16.19 -10.79 7.64
N PRO A 451 -17.52 -10.77 7.73
CA PRO A 451 -18.25 -9.90 8.64
C PRO A 451 -17.75 -9.96 10.09
N GLY A 452 -17.61 -8.80 10.72
CA GLY A 452 -17.11 -8.68 12.10
C GLY A 452 -15.69 -9.22 12.28
N GLY A 453 -14.81 -8.98 11.30
CA GLY A 453 -13.39 -9.21 11.45
C GLY A 453 -12.86 -8.53 12.71
N LYS A 454 -11.87 -9.14 13.36
CA LYS A 454 -11.16 -8.50 14.48
C LYS A 454 -9.69 -8.46 14.16
N PHE A 455 -9.00 -7.41 14.57
CA PHE A 455 -7.54 -7.38 14.57
C PHE A 455 -7.02 -8.60 15.33
N THR A 456 -6.50 -9.54 14.57
CA THR A 456 -5.55 -10.50 15.10
C THR A 456 -4.22 -9.81 14.99
N GLY A 457 -3.71 -9.27 16.09
CA GLY A 457 -2.35 -8.75 16.10
C GLY A 457 -1.43 -9.78 15.46
N VAL A 458 -0.52 -9.32 14.60
CA VAL A 458 0.60 -10.14 14.18
C VAL A 458 1.28 -10.48 15.50
N ALA A 459 1.09 -11.71 15.98
CA ALA A 459 1.81 -12.16 17.16
C ALA A 459 3.25 -11.86 16.84
N GLU A 460 3.90 -11.03 17.66
CA GLU A 460 5.34 -10.95 17.64
C GLU A 460 5.80 -12.41 17.66
N ARG A 461 6.31 -12.89 16.52
CA ARG A 461 7.54 -13.63 16.66
C ARG A 461 8.43 -12.59 17.30
N LYS A 462 8.56 -12.67 18.62
CA LYS A 462 9.73 -12.12 19.31
C LYS A 462 10.86 -12.45 18.36
N SER A 463 11.44 -11.43 17.75
CA SER A 463 12.73 -11.55 17.13
C SER A 463 13.64 -11.86 18.31
N GLU A 464 13.66 -13.12 18.75
CA GLU A 464 14.46 -13.51 19.90
C GLU A 464 15.89 -13.11 19.57
N PRO A 465 16.46 -12.12 20.26
CA PRO A 465 17.83 -11.74 19.99
C PRO A 465 18.69 -12.89 20.49
N VAL A 466 19.34 -13.56 19.54
CA VAL A 466 20.42 -14.55 19.73
C VAL A 466 20.00 -15.83 20.49
N GLY A 467 19.32 -16.70 19.74
CA GLY A 467 19.13 -18.12 20.07
C GLY A 467 18.70 -18.99 18.89
N ASN A 468 18.22 -18.43 17.78
CA ASN A 468 17.49 -19.17 16.73
C ASN A 468 18.16 -20.45 16.17
N PHE A 469 17.31 -21.44 15.88
CA PHE A 469 17.64 -22.56 15.01
C PHE A 469 18.05 -22.03 13.63
N ARG A 470 19.31 -22.24 13.22
CA ARG A 470 19.88 -21.72 11.97
C ARG A 470 20.66 -22.81 11.25
N LEU A 471 20.60 -22.80 9.92
CA LEU A 471 21.45 -23.62 9.06
C LEU A 471 22.38 -22.70 8.28
N LEU A 472 23.67 -22.83 8.53
CA LEU A 472 24.72 -22.05 7.88
C LEU A 472 25.02 -22.61 6.48
N GLN A 473 25.68 -21.81 5.66
CA GLN A 473 26.21 -22.29 4.38
C GLN A 473 27.22 -23.40 4.65
N ASN A 474 27.07 -24.54 3.94
CA ASN A 474 28.07 -25.61 4.04
C ASN A 474 29.41 -25.11 3.48
N TYR A 475 30.51 -25.53 4.09
CA TYR A 475 31.85 -25.14 3.65
C TYR A 475 32.79 -26.36 3.58
N PRO A 476 33.54 -26.53 2.47
CA PRO A 476 33.47 -25.74 1.23
C PRO A 476 32.16 -25.95 0.44
N ASN A 477 31.82 -25.00 -0.45
CA ASN A 477 30.78 -25.14 -1.48
C ASN A 477 31.14 -24.25 -2.70
N PRO A 478 31.44 -24.81 -3.89
CA PRO A 478 31.43 -26.23 -4.24
C PRO A 478 32.49 -27.04 -3.47
N PHE A 479 32.32 -28.36 -3.38
CA PHE A 479 33.21 -29.22 -2.60
C PHE A 479 33.63 -30.51 -3.34
N ASN A 480 34.77 -31.08 -2.93
CA ASN A 480 35.32 -32.34 -3.45
C ASN A 480 36.12 -33.12 -2.38
N PRO A 481 35.76 -34.37 -2.04
CA PRO A 481 34.39 -34.87 -1.98
C PRO A 481 33.72 -34.49 -0.65
N ALA A 482 34.38 -33.74 0.24
CA ALA A 482 33.90 -33.48 1.60
C ALA A 482 33.46 -32.03 1.85
N THR A 483 32.36 -31.85 2.58
CA THR A 483 31.88 -30.56 3.06
C THR A 483 31.39 -30.66 4.50
N THR A 484 31.38 -29.53 5.21
CA THR A 484 30.87 -29.42 6.58
C THR A 484 29.55 -28.67 6.59
N ILE A 485 28.52 -29.28 7.16
CA ILE A 485 27.20 -28.69 7.38
C ILE A 485 27.17 -28.19 8.81
N ALA A 486 27.05 -26.87 9.00
CA ALA A 486 27.02 -26.24 10.32
C ALA A 486 25.61 -25.70 10.62
N PHE A 487 25.12 -25.95 11.83
CA PHE A 487 23.82 -25.48 12.28
C PHE A 487 23.85 -25.08 13.76
N HIS A 488 22.99 -24.14 14.14
CA HIS A 488 22.80 -23.71 15.51
C HIS A 488 21.44 -24.18 16.00
N LEU A 489 21.35 -24.72 17.23
CA LEU A 489 20.11 -25.13 17.87
C LEU A 489 19.74 -24.15 18.99
N SER A 490 18.47 -23.73 19.02
CA SER A 490 17.96 -22.80 20.04
C SER A 490 17.68 -23.43 21.39
N ALA A 491 17.52 -24.74 21.43
CA ALA A 491 17.26 -25.51 22.65
C ALA A 491 17.79 -26.93 22.47
N ALA A 492 17.84 -27.71 23.55
CA ALA A 492 18.09 -29.13 23.44
C ALA A 492 16.89 -29.83 22.75
N GLY A 493 17.16 -30.76 21.84
CA GLY A 493 16.11 -31.51 21.16
C GLY A 493 16.62 -32.45 20.08
N ARG A 494 15.74 -33.28 19.53
CA ARG A 494 16.06 -34.19 18.43
C ARG A 494 16.29 -33.41 17.14
N VAL A 495 17.41 -33.66 16.49
CA VAL A 495 17.79 -33.08 15.19
C VAL A 495 18.06 -34.19 14.19
N GLU A 496 17.56 -34.01 12.97
CA GLU A 496 17.87 -34.86 11.82
C GLU A 496 18.60 -34.04 10.75
N VAL A 497 19.73 -34.54 10.24
CA VAL A 497 20.45 -33.97 9.10
C VAL A 497 20.43 -34.99 7.96
N ILE A 498 19.77 -34.65 6.86
CA ILE A 498 19.47 -35.55 5.75
C ILE A 498 19.96 -34.93 4.45
N ILE A 499 20.57 -35.72 3.58
CA ILE A 499 20.94 -35.30 2.22
C ILE A 499 19.93 -35.85 1.21
N PHE A 500 19.46 -35.00 0.33
CA PHE A 500 18.59 -35.33 -0.81
C PHE A 500 19.26 -34.99 -2.14
N ASP A 501 18.93 -35.74 -3.19
CA ASP A 501 19.21 -35.33 -4.57
C ASP A 501 18.10 -34.39 -5.10
N LEU A 502 18.29 -33.81 -6.29
CA LEU A 502 17.32 -32.88 -6.89
C LEU A 502 15.94 -33.50 -7.20
N SER A 503 15.83 -34.83 -7.25
CA SER A 503 14.53 -35.50 -7.42
C SER A 503 13.76 -35.65 -6.11
N GLY A 504 14.33 -35.18 -4.99
CA GLY A 504 13.76 -35.36 -3.66
C GLY A 504 14.03 -36.75 -3.06
N ARG A 505 14.87 -37.58 -3.71
CA ARG A 505 15.24 -38.88 -3.16
C ARG A 505 16.30 -38.71 -2.07
N ARG A 506 16.07 -39.37 -0.93
CA ARG A 506 17.01 -39.38 0.20
C ARG A 506 18.28 -40.15 -0.17
N VAL A 507 19.42 -39.48 -0.09
CA VAL A 507 20.76 -40.02 -0.36
C VAL A 507 21.35 -40.67 0.89
N VAL A 508 21.33 -39.95 2.02
CA VAL A 508 21.85 -40.44 3.31
C VAL A 508 21.29 -39.61 4.47
N THR A 509 21.19 -40.20 5.67
CA THR A 509 20.95 -39.47 6.92
C THR A 509 22.26 -39.41 7.68
N LEU A 510 22.77 -38.20 7.92
CA LEU A 510 24.07 -37.96 8.54
C LEU A 510 23.99 -37.85 10.06
N LEU A 511 22.84 -37.40 10.57
CA LEU A 511 22.58 -37.26 12.00
C LEU A 511 21.10 -37.51 12.25
N ASP A 512 20.77 -38.29 13.27
CA ASP A 512 19.44 -38.39 13.88
C ASP A 512 19.64 -38.65 15.38
N ALA A 513 19.70 -37.58 16.17
CA ALA A 513 20.01 -37.67 17.59
C ALA A 513 19.49 -36.45 18.37
N VAL A 514 19.38 -36.59 19.69
CA VAL A 514 19.17 -35.44 20.60
C VAL A 514 20.49 -34.68 20.76
N ARG A 515 20.45 -33.36 20.57
CA ARG A 515 21.59 -32.44 20.74
C ARG A 515 21.22 -31.32 21.70
N ASN A 516 22.20 -30.81 22.44
CA ASN A 516 22.03 -29.64 23.30
C ASN A 516 21.91 -28.36 22.46
N ALA A 517 21.43 -27.28 23.09
CA ALA A 517 21.49 -25.95 22.48
C ALA A 517 22.94 -25.56 22.11
N GLY A 518 23.10 -24.73 21.09
CA GLY A 518 24.40 -24.26 20.61
C GLY A 518 24.73 -24.72 19.19
N SER A 519 25.98 -24.47 18.77
CA SER A 519 26.47 -24.76 17.42
C SER A 519 26.93 -26.21 17.27
N HIS A 520 26.57 -26.83 16.15
CA HIS A 520 26.91 -28.20 15.79
C HIS A 520 27.38 -28.26 14.34
N THR A 521 28.22 -29.25 14.04
CA THR A 521 28.69 -29.53 12.69
C THR A 521 28.58 -31.00 12.36
N VAL A 522 28.31 -31.31 11.10
CA VAL A 522 28.27 -32.67 10.55
C VAL A 522 28.95 -32.67 9.19
N ALA A 523 29.88 -33.60 8.97
CA ALA A 523 30.57 -33.75 7.70
C ALA A 523 29.82 -34.68 6.75
N TRP A 524 29.91 -34.40 5.44
CA TRP A 524 29.47 -35.31 4.39
C TRP A 524 30.57 -35.51 3.36
N GLU A 525 30.92 -36.76 3.06
CA GLU A 525 31.99 -37.15 2.14
C GLU A 525 31.50 -37.50 0.71
N GLY A 526 30.30 -37.03 0.33
CA GLY A 526 29.74 -37.33 -0.99
C GLY A 526 29.49 -38.84 -1.19
N LYS A 527 29.00 -39.52 -0.16
CA LYS A 527 28.62 -40.94 -0.14
C LYS A 527 27.14 -41.12 0.19
N ASN A 528 26.52 -42.18 -0.35
CA ASN A 528 25.14 -42.59 -0.04
C ASN A 528 25.08 -43.47 1.23
N ALA A 529 23.88 -43.95 1.59
CA ALA A 529 23.67 -44.82 2.74
C ALA A 529 24.42 -46.18 2.68
N ASN A 530 24.83 -46.65 1.50
CA ASN A 530 25.61 -47.88 1.31
C ASN A 530 27.13 -47.62 1.35
N GLY A 531 27.57 -46.38 1.59
CA GLY A 531 28.98 -45.99 1.56
C GLY A 531 29.54 -45.75 0.15
N GLU A 532 28.70 -45.81 -0.88
CA GLU A 532 29.10 -45.63 -2.27
C GLU A 532 29.15 -44.14 -2.63
N ALA A 533 30.12 -43.79 -3.45
CA ALA A 533 30.32 -42.44 -3.95
C ALA A 533 29.14 -41.98 -4.84
N VAL A 534 28.57 -40.80 -4.59
CA VAL A 534 27.52 -40.22 -5.44
C VAL A 534 28.09 -39.35 -6.58
N ALA A 535 27.33 -39.14 -7.66
CA ALA A 535 27.79 -38.38 -8.83
C ALA A 535 27.95 -36.88 -8.53
N SER A 536 28.79 -36.19 -9.32
CA SER A 536 28.84 -34.72 -9.33
C SER A 536 27.45 -34.14 -9.62
N GLY A 537 27.05 -33.09 -8.91
CA GLY A 537 25.71 -32.54 -9.03
C GLY A 537 25.27 -31.73 -7.82
N VAL A 538 24.02 -31.26 -7.89
CA VAL A 538 23.38 -30.50 -6.82
C VAL A 538 22.70 -31.44 -5.83
N TYR A 539 22.92 -31.17 -4.55
CA TYR A 539 22.28 -31.87 -3.43
C TYR A 539 21.65 -30.85 -2.47
N LEU A 540 20.67 -31.30 -1.68
CA LEU A 540 20.05 -30.51 -0.62
C LEU A 540 20.41 -31.13 0.73
N ALA A 541 21.10 -30.37 1.59
CA ALA A 541 21.18 -30.69 3.01
C ALA A 541 19.92 -30.16 3.69
N VAL A 542 19.19 -31.02 4.38
CA VAL A 542 17.97 -30.68 5.12
C VAL A 542 18.22 -30.96 6.60
N VAL A 543 18.02 -29.96 7.44
CA VAL A 543 18.09 -30.07 8.90
C VAL A 543 16.70 -29.89 9.49
N LYS A 544 16.21 -30.89 10.20
CA LYS A 544 14.93 -30.86 10.90
C LYS A 544 15.17 -30.73 12.40
N PHE A 545 14.47 -29.80 13.03
CA PHE A 545 14.52 -29.60 14.48
C PHE A 545 13.16 -29.11 14.97
N GLN A 546 12.57 -29.84 15.92
CA GLN A 546 11.20 -29.60 16.40
C GLN A 546 10.19 -29.56 15.22
N ARG A 547 9.44 -28.47 15.06
CA ARG A 547 8.48 -28.25 13.94
C ARG A 547 9.10 -27.48 12.76
N LYS A 548 10.42 -27.22 12.77
CA LYS A 548 11.11 -26.43 11.74
C LYS A 548 11.98 -27.33 10.86
N THR A 549 12.00 -27.02 9.57
CA THR A 549 12.87 -27.66 8.57
C THR A 549 13.62 -26.57 7.82
N LEU A 550 14.95 -26.65 7.80
CA LEU A 550 15.80 -25.75 7.02
C LEU A 550 16.56 -26.55 5.96
N SER A 551 16.84 -25.94 4.81
CA SER A 551 17.60 -26.58 3.75
C SER A 551 18.69 -25.68 3.15
N ARG A 552 19.74 -26.29 2.62
CA ARG A 552 20.81 -25.64 1.87
C ARG A 552 21.18 -26.44 0.63
N LYS A 553 21.29 -25.72 -0.49
CA LYS A 553 21.81 -26.24 -1.75
C LYS A 553 23.33 -26.38 -1.66
N MET A 554 23.83 -27.54 -2.06
CA MET A 554 25.25 -27.89 -2.09
C MET A 554 25.63 -28.37 -3.48
N LEU A 555 26.84 -28.04 -3.95
CA LEU A 555 27.37 -28.47 -5.23
C LEU A 555 28.59 -29.37 -5.02
N LEU A 556 28.43 -30.67 -5.33
CA LEU A 556 29.53 -31.63 -5.36
C LEU A 556 30.18 -31.60 -6.74
N VAL A 557 31.48 -31.37 -6.77
CA VAL A 557 32.30 -31.43 -7.99
C VAL A 557 33.36 -32.51 -7.75
N ARG A 558 33.35 -33.57 -8.55
CA ARG A 558 34.42 -34.57 -8.58
C ARG A 558 35.22 -34.48 -9.86
#